data_AF-A0A0R3C6D1-F1
#
_entry.id   AF-A0A0R3C6D1-F1
#
_cell.length_a   1.000
_cell.length_b   1.000
_cell.length_c   1.000
_cell.angle_alpha   90.00
_cell.angle_beta   90.00
_cell.angle_gamma   90.00
#
_symmetry.space_group_name_H-M   'P 1'
#
loop_
_entity.id
_entity.type
_entity.pdbx_description
1 polymer ?
#
loop_
_entity_poly.entity_id
_entity_poly.type
_entity_poly.pdbx_seq_one_letter_code
_entity_poly.pdbx_strand_id
1 'polypeptide(L)' 'MKSPSPGMRRALRQARLYGHLLVRNDRLYHPGGNHPICSIQLAREMVRSGWMTKHDGEYEITAEGQLAAESELGR' A
#
# COMPACT_ATOMS: atom_id res chain seq x y z
N MET A 1 -11.30 -7.10 12.29
CA MET A 1 -10.21 -6.58 11.44
C MET A 1 -10.71 -5.33 10.73
N LYS A 2 -9.92 -4.26 10.66
CA LYS A 2 -10.29 -3.08 9.84
C LYS A 2 -10.26 -3.51 8.37
N SER A 3 -11.20 -3.02 7.56
CA SER A 3 -11.16 -3.23 6.11
C SER A 3 -10.39 -2.08 5.46
N PRO A 4 -9.50 -2.33 4.48
CA PRO A 4 -8.82 -1.26 3.78
C PRO A 4 -9.82 -0.43 2.97
N SER A 5 -9.64 0.88 2.97
CA SER A 5 -10.38 1.78 2.07
C SER A 5 -10.06 1.45 0.60
N PRO A 6 -10.87 1.87 -0.38
CA PRO A 6 -10.59 1.64 -1.80
C PRO A 6 -9.20 2.14 -2.23
N GLY A 7 -8.76 3.30 -1.71
CA GLY A 7 -7.43 3.86 -1.98
C GLY A 7 -6.30 3.01 -1.39
N MET A 8 -6.48 2.51 -0.16
CA MET A 8 -5.51 1.59 0.46
C MET A 8 -5.43 0.28 -0.30
N ARG A 9 -6.57 -0.29 -0.69
CA ARG A 9 -6.60 -1.55 -1.45
C ARG A 9 -5.90 -1.41 -2.79
N ARG A 10 -6.13 -0.31 -3.50
CA ARG A 10 -5.38 0.01 -4.74
C ARG A 10 -3.88 0.05 -4.48
N ALA A 11 -3.44 0.70 -3.39
CA ALA A 11 -2.03 0.77 -3.06
C ALA A 11 -1.42 -0.58 -2.70
N LEU A 12 -2.12 -1.41 -1.90
CA LEU A 12 -1.68 -2.77 -1.58
C LEU A 12 -1.58 -3.64 -2.85
N ARG A 13 -2.57 -3.57 -3.75
CA ARG A 13 -2.50 -4.29 -5.05
C ARG A 13 -1.28 -3.88 -5.88
N GLN A 14 -0.92 -2.61 -5.88
CA GLN A 14 0.27 -2.12 -6.58
C GLN A 14 1.57 -2.58 -5.89
N ALA A 15 1.64 -2.48 -4.55
CA ALA A 15 2.79 -2.98 -3.80
C ALA A 15 3.02 -4.47 -4.03
N ARG A 16 1.95 -5.27 -4.09
CA ARG A 16 2.03 -6.70 -4.46
C ARG A 16 2.56 -6.92 -5.87
N LEU A 17 2.11 -6.12 -6.84
CA LEU A 17 2.51 -6.28 -8.25
C LEU A 17 3.98 -5.93 -8.48
N TYR A 18 4.47 -4.87 -7.83
CA TYR A 18 5.81 -4.32 -8.05
C TYR A 18 6.84 -4.70 -6.97
N GLY A 19 6.42 -5.41 -5.92
CA GLY A 19 7.24 -5.78 -4.77
C GLY A 19 7.35 -4.66 -3.72
N HIS A 20 7.59 -3.42 -4.15
CA HIS A 20 7.69 -2.25 -3.28
C HIS A 20 7.12 -1.00 -3.94
N LEU A 21 6.83 0.02 -3.13
CA LEU A 21 6.45 1.36 -3.55
C LEU A 21 7.47 2.40 -3.06
N LEU A 22 7.73 3.41 -3.88
CA LEU A 22 8.72 4.44 -3.65
C LEU A 22 8.05 5.74 -3.18
N VAL A 23 8.67 6.44 -2.21
CA VAL A 23 8.23 7.78 -1.81
C VAL A 23 8.87 8.85 -2.68
N ARG A 24 8.05 9.75 -3.23
CA ARG A 24 8.49 10.99 -3.88
C ARG A 24 7.48 12.10 -3.56
N ASN A 25 7.93 13.30 -3.18
CA ASN A 25 7.05 14.46 -2.95
C ASN A 25 5.79 14.12 -2.11
N ASP A 26 5.98 13.45 -0.96
CA ASP A 26 4.91 13.02 -0.04
C ASP A 26 3.84 12.07 -0.63
N ARG A 27 4.17 11.38 -1.72
CA ARG A 27 3.30 10.40 -2.38
C ARG A 27 4.04 9.11 -2.69
N LEU A 28 3.30 8.02 -2.78
CA LEU A 28 3.82 6.71 -3.16
C LEU A 28 3.64 6.48 -4.65
N TYR A 29 4.65 5.88 -5.27
CA TYR A 29 4.71 5.54 -6.68
C TYR A 29 5.16 4.09 -6.82
N HIS A 30 4.73 3.40 -7.87
CA HIS A 30 5.39 2.16 -8.25
C HIS A 30 6.70 2.48 -9.00
N PRO A 31 7.68 1.56 -9.01
CA PRO A 31 8.86 1.67 -9.84
C PRO A 31 8.50 1.91 -11.31
N GLY A 32 9.16 2.88 -11.95
CA GLY A 32 8.89 3.28 -13.34
C GLY A 32 7.59 4.09 -13.56
N GLY A 33 6.79 4.33 -12.51
CA GLY A 33 5.55 5.10 -12.58
C GLY A 33 5.73 6.59 -12.31
N ASN A 34 5.03 7.42 -13.08
CA ASN A 34 4.92 8.87 -12.84
C ASN A 34 3.60 9.29 -12.18
N HIS A 35 2.65 8.36 -12.06
CA HIS A 35 1.36 8.62 -11.42
C HIS A 35 1.40 8.18 -9.95
N PRO A 36 1.00 9.05 -9.01
CA PRO A 36 0.96 8.70 -7.61
C PRO A 36 -0.14 7.68 -7.35
N ILE A 37 0.18 6.68 -6.54
CA ILE A 37 -0.74 5.63 -6.09
C ILE A 37 -1.58 6.15 -4.91
N CYS A 38 -0.92 6.72 -3.90
CA CYS A 38 -1.56 7.30 -2.73
C CYS A 38 -0.66 8.34 -2.05
N SER A 39 -1.21 9.08 -1.08
CA SER A 39 -0.41 9.96 -0.23
C SER A 39 0.40 9.18 0.80
N ILE A 40 1.49 9.78 1.29
CA ILE A 40 2.29 9.21 2.38
C ILE A 40 1.48 9.02 3.67
N GLN A 41 0.47 9.86 3.90
CA GLN A 41 -0.43 9.74 5.05
C GLN A 41 -1.22 8.42 4.99
N LEU A 42 -1.78 8.09 3.82
CA LEU A 42 -2.48 6.82 3.61
C LEU A 42 -1.53 5.63 3.77
N ALA A 43 -0.29 5.76 3.29
CA ALA A 43 0.74 4.75 3.46
C ALA A 43 1.10 4.50 4.93
N ARG A 44 1.20 5.56 5.74
CA ARG A 44 1.42 5.45 7.19
C ARG A 44 0.26 4.74 7.89
N GLU A 45 -0.97 4.95 7.45
CA GLU A 45 -2.12 4.21 7.99
C GLU A 45 -2.06 2.72 7.65
N MET A 46 -1.63 2.37 6.43
CA MET A 46 -1.40 0.96 6.04
C MET A 46 -0.28 0.32 6.87
N VAL A 47 0.81 1.05 7.15
CA VAL A 47 1.88 0.58 8.06
C VAL A 47 1.35 0.37 9.48
N ARG A 48 0.61 1.34 10.02
CA ARG A 48 -0.02 1.23 11.35
C ARG A 48 -1.02 0.07 11.46
N SER A 49 -1.61 -0.33 10.34
CA SER A 49 -2.58 -1.43 10.27
C SER A 49 -1.92 -2.79 10.04
N GLY A 50 -0.58 -2.83 9.92
CA GLY A 50 0.20 -4.04 9.66
C GLY A 50 0.19 -4.50 8.21
N TRP A 51 -0.43 -3.76 7.29
CA TRP A 51 -0.54 -4.16 5.87
C TRP A 51 0.67 -3.82 5.03
N MET A 52 1.51 -2.92 5.51
CA MET A 52 2.77 -2.56 4.87
C MET A 52 3.88 -2.43 5.90
N THR A 53 5.11 -2.66 5.46
CA THR A 53 6.31 -2.24 6.18
C THR A 53 6.95 -1.07 5.46
N LYS A 54 7.74 -0.29 6.20
CA LYS A 54 8.57 0.78 5.62
C LYS A 54 10.03 0.48 5.93
N HIS A 55 10.84 0.34 4.90
CA HIS A 55 12.30 0.14 4.99
C HIS A 55 13.00 1.15 4.06
N ASP A 56 13.90 1.97 4.61
CA ASP A 56 14.74 2.92 3.84
C ASP A 56 14.04 3.82 2.82
N GLY A 57 12.76 4.14 3.04
CA GLY A 57 11.97 4.99 2.13
C GLY A 57 11.15 4.21 1.09
N GLU A 58 11.26 2.90 1.10
CA GLU A 58 10.43 1.97 0.35
C GLU A 58 9.31 1.41 1.24
N TYR A 59 8.18 1.10 0.61
CA TYR A 59 7.01 0.54 1.25
C TYR A 59 6.71 -0.82 0.64
N GLU A 60 6.82 -1.87 1.44
CA GLU A 60 6.60 -3.25 1.01
C GLU A 60 5.29 -3.79 1.60
N ILE A 61 4.68 -4.75 0.91
CA ILE A 61 3.44 -5.37 1.37
C ILE A 61 3.74 -6.54 2.32
N THR A 62 3.00 -6.64 3.43
CA THR A 62 3.06 -7.80 4.33
C THR A 62 2.14 -8.92 3.89
N ALA A 63 2.25 -10.10 4.50
CA ALA A 63 1.29 -11.19 4.30
C ALA A 63 -0.16 -10.75 4.63
N GLU A 64 -0.36 -9.97 5.69
CA GLU A 64 -1.67 -9.44 6.07
C GLU A 64 -2.18 -8.41 5.04
N GLY A 65 -1.27 -7.61 4.50
CA GLY A 65 -1.56 -6.69 3.40
C GLY A 65 -1.99 -7.41 2.13
N GLN A 66 -1.41 -8.57 1.82
CA GLN A 66 -1.83 -9.40 0.68
C GLN A 66 -3.28 -9.88 0.85
N LEU A 67 -3.63 -10.39 2.03
CA LEU A 67 -5.01 -10.79 2.35
C LEU A 67 -5.97 -9.60 2.28
N ALA A 68 -5.56 -8.43 2.77
CA ALA A 68 -6.34 -7.20 2.71
C ALA A 68 -6.52 -6.67 1.26
N ALA A 69 -5.56 -6.91 0.37
CA ALA A 69 -5.63 -6.54 -1.05
C ALA A 69 -6.69 -7.35 -1.83
N GLU A 70 -6.86 -8.61 -1.43
CA GLU A 70 -7.75 -9.61 -2.04
C GLU A 70 -9.15 -9.66 -1.43
N SER A 71 -9.29 -9.23 -0.17
CA SER A 71 -10.58 -9.26 0.54
C SER A 71 -11.60 -8.31 -0.11
N GLU A 72 -12.44 -8.85 -0.99
CA GLU A 72 -13.70 -8.25 -1.42
C GLU A 72 -14.91 -8.71 -0.59
N LEU A 73 -14.73 -9.63 0.36
CA LEU A 73 -15.86 -10.30 1.00
C LEU A 73 -16.36 -9.59 2.26
N GLY A 74 -17.45 -8.86 2.06
CA GLY A 74 -18.36 -8.37 3.09
C GLY A 74 -19.68 -7.92 2.48
N ARG A 75 -20.34 -8.81 1.73
CA ARG A 75 -21.80 -8.86 1.61
C ARG A 75 -22.26 -10.27 1.93
#